data_AF-A0A6N9UCF4-F1
#
_entry.id   AF-A0A6N9UCF4-F1
#
_cell.length_a   1.000
_cell.length_b   1.000
_cell.length_c   1.000
_cell.angle_alpha   90.00
_cell.angle_beta   90.00
_cell.angle_gamma   90.00
#
_symmetry.space_group_name_H-M   'P 1'
#
loop_
_entity.id
_entity.type
_entity.pdbx_description
1 polymer ?
#
loop_
_entity_poly.entity_id
_entity_poly.type
_entity_poly.pdbx_seq_one_letter_code
_entity_poly.pdbx_strand_id
1 'polypeptide(L)' 'AVVRDEHRHPWMASALDVLLAARPDTVVVEMGVPRAEARGALHLATHGAARVCGRAAAEAIAGV' A
#
# COMPACT_ATOMS: atom_id res chain seq x y z
N ALA A 1 -2.31 -2.23 5.02
CA ALA A 1 -1.88 -3.28 4.08
C ALA A 1 -0.70 -2.77 3.28
N VAL A 2 0.25 -3.65 2.95
CA VAL A 2 1.38 -3.30 2.08
C VAL A 2 1.26 -4.13 0.81
N VAL A 3 1.28 -3.47 -0.35
CA VAL A 3 1.23 -4.10 -1.66
C VAL A 3 2.47 -3.73 -2.47
N ARG A 4 2.89 -4.59 -3.39
CA ARG A 4 4.03 -4.32 -4.26
C ARG A 4 3.65 -4.57 -5.71
N ASP A 5 3.76 -3.53 -6.52
CA ASP A 5 3.41 -3.57 -7.95
C ASP A 5 2.03 -4.21 -8.18
N GLU A 6 1.03 -3.82 -7.38
CA GLU A 6 -0.31 -4.43 -7.34
C GLU A 6 -0.98 -4.46 -8.73
N HIS A 7 -0.76 -3.41 -9.52
CA HIS A 7 -1.19 -3.32 -10.92
C HIS A 7 -0.73 -4.49 -11.82
N ARG A 8 0.27 -5.28 -11.41
CA ARG A 8 0.77 -6.46 -12.14
C ARG A 8 0.16 -7.77 -11.67
N HIS A 9 -0.61 -7.76 -10.58
CA HIS A 9 -1.01 -8.94 -9.84
C HIS A 9 -2.50 -8.87 -9.45
N PRO A 10 -3.43 -9.31 -10.32
CA PRO A 10 -4.87 -9.26 -10.07
C PRO A 10 -5.32 -9.91 -8.76
N TRP A 11 -4.60 -10.95 -8.30
CA TRP A 11 -4.88 -11.59 -7.02
C TRP A 11 -4.63 -10.66 -5.83
N MET A 12 -3.66 -9.74 -5.94
CA MET A 12 -3.33 -8.77 -4.91
C MET A 12 -4.40 -7.67 -4.84
N ALA A 13 -4.96 -7.27 -5.99
CA ALA A 13 -6.14 -6.43 -6.07
C ALA A 13 -7.30 -7.01 -5.26
N SER A 14 -7.61 -8.28 -5.55
CA SER A 14 -8.72 -9.01 -4.94
C SER A 14 -8.51 -9.20 -3.44
N ALA A 15 -7.29 -9.53 -3.02
CA ALA A 15 -6.95 -9.66 -1.60
C ALA A 15 -7.04 -8.31 -0.87
N LEU A 16 -6.61 -7.22 -1.51
CA LEU A 16 -6.72 -5.88 -0.96
C LEU A 16 -8.19 -5.46 -0.81
N ASP A 17 -9.04 -5.77 -1.78
CA ASP A 17 -10.48 -5.48 -1.70
C ASP A 17 -11.14 -6.18 -0.49
N VAL A 18 -10.80 -7.45 -0.25
CA VAL A 18 -11.28 -8.19 0.94
C VAL A 18 -10.82 -7.52 2.23
N LEU A 19 -9.55 -7.09 2.31
CA LEU A 19 -9.01 -6.42 3.49
C LEU A 19 -9.70 -5.06 3.74
N LEU A 20 -9.91 -4.27 2.69
CA LEU A 20 -10.54 -2.96 2.78
C LEU A 20 -12.02 -3.07 3.16
N ALA A 21 -12.73 -4.08 2.65
CA ALA A 21 -14.11 -4.35 3.04
C ALA A 21 -14.22 -4.72 4.53
N ALA A 22 -13.28 -5.53 5.05
CA ALA A 22 -13.27 -5.94 6.45
C ALA A 22 -12.82 -4.81 7.40
N ARG A 23 -11.89 -3.95 6.95
CA ARG A 23 -11.28 -2.89 7.75
C ARG A 23 -11.18 -1.58 6.95
N PRO A 24 -12.27 -0.78 6.89
CA PRO A 24 -12.32 0.45 6.10
C PRO A 24 -11.28 1.51 6.51
N ASP A 25 -10.77 1.45 7.74
CA ASP A 25 -9.74 2.33 8.31
C ASP A 25 -8.30 1.95 7.88
N THR A 26 -8.14 0.96 6.99
CA THR A 26 -6.83 0.46 6.58
C THR A 26 -6.03 1.51 5.78
N VAL A 27 -4.81 1.81 6.25
CA VAL A 27 -3.78 2.49 5.47
C VAL A 27 -3.19 1.52 4.44
N VAL A 28 -3.06 1.95 3.19
CA VAL A 28 -2.45 1.19 2.09
C VAL A 28 -1.11 1.81 1.72
N VAL A 29 -0.06 0.99 1.78
CA VAL A 29 1.27 1.35 1.30
C VAL A 29 1.53 0.63 -0.03
N GLU A 30 1.59 1.38 -1.12
CA GLU A 30 1.96 0.86 -2.44
C GLU A 30 3.47 1.00 -2.65
N MET A 31 4.14 -0.13 -2.78
CA MET A 31 5.57 -0.22 -3.03
C MET A 31 5.86 -0.59 -4.49
N GLY A 32 6.97 -0.07 -5.03
CA GLY A 32 7.34 -0.26 -6.43
C GLY A 32 6.87 0.89 -7.31
N VAL A 33 6.34 0.59 -8.51
CA VAL A 33 5.86 1.60 -9.45
C VAL A 33 4.37 1.90 -9.20
N PRO A 34 4.00 3.10 -8.75
CA PRO A 34 2.62 3.42 -8.40
C PRO A 34 1.77 3.58 -9.67
N ARG A 35 0.93 2.58 -9.93
CA ARG A 35 0.00 2.55 -11.07
C ARG A 35 -1.39 2.06 -10.68
N ALA A 36 -1.53 1.52 -9.47
CA ALA A 36 -2.83 1.14 -8.94
C ALA A 36 -3.69 2.37 -8.67
N GLU A 37 -5.00 2.18 -8.63
CA GLU A 37 -5.91 3.19 -8.10
C GLU A 37 -5.65 3.39 -6.60
N ALA A 38 -5.61 4.65 -6.15
CA ALA A 38 -5.43 4.98 -4.74
C ALA A 38 -6.64 4.53 -3.92
N ARG A 39 -6.41 3.66 -2.92
CA ARG A 39 -7.44 3.02 -2.09
C ARG A 39 -7.05 3.03 -0.61
N GLY A 40 -8.04 2.84 0.26
CA GLY A 40 -7.89 2.81 1.73
C GLY A 40 -8.10 4.17 2.40
N ALA A 41 -8.01 4.20 3.74
CA ALA A 41 -8.17 5.43 4.52
C ALA A 41 -7.04 6.44 4.29
N LEU A 42 -5.85 5.92 3.97
CA LEU A 42 -4.69 6.67 3.51
C LEU A 42 -3.98 5.81 2.47
N HIS A 43 -3.60 6.41 1.35
CA HIS A 43 -2.79 5.77 0.33
C HIS A 43 -1.40 6.41 0.26
N LEU A 44 -0.36 5.62 0.51
CA LEU A 44 1.03 6.07 0.50
C LEU A 44 1.83 5.30 -0.56
N ALA A 45 2.27 6.01 -1.60
CA ALA A 45 3.10 5.46 -2.66
C ALA A 45 4.57 5.71 -2.39
N THR A 46 5.38 4.65 -2.23
CA THR A 46 6.79 4.79 -1.87
C THR A 46 7.75 4.97 -3.05
N HIS A 47 7.24 4.90 -4.29
CA HIS A 47 8.01 5.05 -5.55
C HIS A 47 9.25 4.14 -5.65
N GLY A 48 9.27 3.05 -4.89
CA GLY A 48 10.37 2.12 -4.77
C GLY A 48 10.02 1.01 -3.78
N ALA A 49 10.62 -0.16 -3.94
CA ALA A 49 10.33 -1.34 -3.11
C ALA A 49 11.49 -1.76 -2.21
N ALA A 50 12.48 -0.87 -2.04
CA ALA A 50 13.64 -1.14 -1.19
C ALA A 50 13.26 -1.09 0.30
N ARG A 51 14.08 -1.71 1.15
CA ARG A 51 13.89 -1.71 2.61
C ARG A 51 13.76 -0.29 3.18
N VAL A 52 14.58 0.64 2.69
CA VAL A 52 14.55 2.05 3.14
C VAL A 52 13.22 2.73 2.84
N CYS A 53 12.56 2.39 1.73
CA CYS A 53 11.25 2.90 1.37
C CYS A 53 10.19 2.42 2.37
N GLY A 54 10.23 1.14 2.74
CA GLY A 54 9.32 0.58 3.75
C GLY A 54 9.51 1.20 5.14
N ARG A 55 10.77 1.47 5.51
CA ARG A 55 11.06 2.18 6.77
C ARG A 55 10.53 3.62 6.75
N ALA A 56 10.82 4.37 5.70
CA ALA A 56 10.33 5.75 5.57
C ALA A 56 8.79 5.83 5.58
N ALA A 57 8.11 4.86 4.95
CA ALA A 57 6.66 4.75 5.03
C ALA A 57 6.17 4.50 6.46
N ALA A 58 6.82 3.59 7.19
CA ALA A 58 6.46 3.32 8.59
C ALA A 58 6.70 4.52 9.51
N GLU A 59 7.82 5.22 9.33
CA GLU A 59 8.17 6.46 10.04
C GLU A 59 7.12 7.55 9.78
N ALA A 60 6.76 7.78 8.52
CA ALA A 60 5.73 8.74 8.13
C ALA A 60 4.34 8.43 8.71
N ILE A 61 3.96 7.15 8.76
CA ILE A 61 2.68 6.70 9.33
C ILE A 61 2.68 6.84 10.86
N ALA A 62 3.81 6.53 11.51
CA ALA A 62 3.95 6.60 12.97
C ALA A 62 4.22 8.03 13.49
N GLY A 63 4.58 8.96 12.61
CA GLY A 63 4.91 10.34 12.97
C GLY A 63 6.25 10.48 13.69
N VAL A 64 7.23 9.65 13.34
CA VAL A 64 8.59 9.62 13.93
C VAL A 64 9.69 9.92 12.92
#